data_AF-A0A537XS10-F1
#
_entry.id   AF-A0A537XS10-F1
#
_cell.length_a   1.000
_cell.length_b   1.000
_cell.length_c   1.000
_cell.angle_alpha   90.00
_cell.angle_beta   90.00
_cell.angle_gamma   90.00
#
_symmetry.space_group_name_H-M   'P 1'
#
loop_
_entity.id
_entity.type
_entity.pdbx_description
1 polymer ?
#
loop_
_entity_poly.entity_id
_entity_poly.type
_entity_poly.pdbx_seq_one_letter_code
_entity_poly.pdbx_strand_id
1 'polypeptide(L)'
;MGAVDIIAATRLAPNRVVTAVRDGSGNFKVIVWDVSPEGSLTRRGDADGDAVSQIAITDWRAGPGVVTAVRTAAGNLKVIAWAVNLDGTLHRRGDAEAGPVKNLTVSSPSGLDGVVTPVINDSGELEVIAWLLSSNGTFSRGDSTGSGGECTSVAATALSETVTAARVAVAAITAMPRPSR
;
A
#
# COMPACT_ATOMS: atom_id res chain seq x y z
N MET A 1 -14.91 18.93 13.13
CA MET A 1 -14.31 17.59 12.94
C MET A 1 -14.14 17.42 11.43
N GLY A 2 -12.90 17.36 10.94
CA GLY A 2 -12.63 17.18 9.51
C GLY A 2 -13.13 15.81 9.07
N ALA A 3 -13.85 15.76 7.94
CA ALA A 3 -14.29 14.49 7.37
C ALA A 3 -13.07 13.61 7.05
N VAL A 4 -13.22 12.30 7.16
CA VAL A 4 -12.23 11.34 6.66
C VAL A 4 -12.59 11.08 5.21
N ASP A 5 -11.66 11.36 4.29
CA ASP A 5 -11.94 11.31 2.85
C ASP A 5 -11.51 9.97 2.23
N ILE A 6 -10.42 9.38 2.74
CA ILE A 6 -9.85 8.14 2.20
C ILE A 6 -9.53 7.21 3.36
N ILE A 7 -9.98 5.96 3.25
CA ILE A 7 -9.71 4.89 4.22
C ILE A 7 -9.30 3.63 3.47
N ALA A 8 -8.16 3.07 3.84
CA ALA A 8 -7.77 1.71 3.48
C ALA A 8 -7.50 0.91 4.76
N ALA A 9 -7.77 -0.39 4.75
CA ALA A 9 -7.56 -1.24 5.93
C ALA A 9 -6.94 -2.58 5.54
N THR A 10 -6.10 -3.11 6.41
CA THR A 10 -5.58 -4.48 6.30
C THR A 10 -5.64 -5.19 7.64
N ARG A 11 -5.80 -6.51 7.60
CA ARG A 11 -5.72 -7.36 8.78
C ARG A 11 -4.25 -7.66 9.07
N LEU A 12 -3.81 -7.41 10.30
CA LEU A 12 -2.46 -7.72 10.76
C LEU A 12 -2.41 -9.04 11.56
N ALA A 13 -3.44 -9.33 12.34
CA ALA A 13 -3.56 -10.54 13.15
C ALA A 13 -5.04 -10.97 13.27
N PRO A 14 -5.37 -12.14 13.85
CA PRO A 14 -6.77 -12.56 14.03
C PRO A 14 -7.68 -11.54 14.70
N ASN A 15 -7.17 -10.80 15.66
CA ASN A 15 -7.88 -9.79 16.42
C ASN A 15 -7.31 -8.38 16.20
N ARG A 16 -6.51 -8.14 15.16
CA ARG A 16 -5.86 -6.83 14.93
C ARG A 16 -5.98 -6.37 13.49
N VAL A 17 -6.48 -5.15 13.33
CA VAL A 17 -6.66 -4.46 12.05
C VAL A 17 -5.91 -3.14 12.09
N VAL A 18 -5.35 -2.75 10.96
CA VAL A 18 -4.69 -1.45 10.80
C VAL A 18 -5.41 -0.67 9.70
N THR A 19 -5.73 0.57 9.98
CA THR A 19 -6.35 1.49 9.02
C THR A 19 -5.37 2.60 8.67
N ALA A 20 -5.28 2.93 7.39
CA ALA A 20 -4.57 4.08 6.87
C ALA A 20 -5.62 5.08 6.38
N VAL A 21 -5.57 6.31 6.91
CA VAL A 21 -6.59 7.33 6.69
C VAL A 21 -5.97 8.66 6.25
N ARG A 22 -6.72 9.38 5.41
CA ARG A 22 -6.47 10.78 5.09
C ARG A 22 -7.63 11.61 5.63
N ASP A 23 -7.33 12.60 6.45
CA ASP A 23 -8.36 13.58 6.87
C ASP A 23 -8.63 14.63 5.77
N GLY A 24 -9.70 15.41 5.93
CA GLY A 24 -10.07 16.46 4.97
C GLY A 24 -9.08 17.63 4.89
N SER A 25 -8.08 17.69 5.78
CA SER A 25 -6.94 18.63 5.69
C SER A 25 -5.77 18.01 4.91
N GLY A 26 -5.89 16.75 4.49
CA GLY A 26 -4.88 16.00 3.75
C GLY A 26 -3.89 15.25 4.63
N ASN A 27 -4.02 15.29 5.95
CA ASN A 27 -3.07 14.65 6.85
C ASN A 27 -3.22 13.14 6.81
N PHE A 28 -2.09 12.44 6.71
CA PHE A 28 -2.02 11.00 6.69
C PHE A 28 -1.86 10.45 8.11
N LYS A 29 -2.66 9.46 8.49
CA LYS A 29 -2.52 8.74 9.75
C LYS A 29 -2.70 7.24 9.56
N VAL A 30 -1.91 6.45 10.27
CA VAL A 30 -2.08 5.00 10.37
C VAL A 30 -2.48 4.67 11.80
N ILE A 31 -3.53 3.87 11.97
CA ILE A 31 -4.15 3.58 13.28
C ILE A 31 -4.29 2.08 13.46
N VAL A 32 -3.88 1.58 14.63
CA VAL A 32 -3.98 0.17 15.03
C VAL A 32 -5.21 -0.02 15.91
N TRP A 33 -5.97 -1.06 15.60
CA TRP A 33 -7.19 -1.44 16.31
C TRP A 33 -7.15 -2.90 16.71
N ASP A 34 -7.52 -3.19 17.95
CA ASP A 34 -7.89 -4.54 18.36
C ASP A 34 -9.39 -4.74 18.19
N VAL A 35 -9.77 -5.92 17.72
CA VAL A 35 -11.15 -6.35 17.51
C VAL A 35 -11.48 -7.42 18.55
N SER A 36 -12.48 -7.17 19.40
CA SER A 36 -12.95 -8.17 20.36
C SER A 36 -13.73 -9.30 19.64
N PRO A 37 -13.91 -10.47 20.27
CA PRO A 37 -14.76 -11.53 19.72
C PRO A 37 -16.20 -11.08 19.43
N GLU A 38 -16.69 -10.08 20.16
CA GLU A 38 -18.01 -9.46 20.01
C GLU A 38 -18.03 -8.36 18.92
N GLY A 39 -16.90 -8.13 18.24
CA GLY A 39 -16.77 -7.15 17.17
C GLY A 39 -16.49 -5.72 17.64
N SER A 40 -16.21 -5.48 18.93
CA SER A 40 -15.88 -4.15 19.43
C SER A 40 -14.47 -3.73 19.03
N LEU A 41 -14.29 -2.48 18.60
CA LEU A 41 -13.01 -1.92 18.19
C LEU A 41 -12.36 -1.10 19.32
N THR A 42 -11.10 -1.41 19.65
CA THR A 42 -10.28 -0.65 20.60
C THR A 42 -9.07 -0.06 19.89
N ARG A 43 -8.96 1.27 19.83
CA ARG A 43 -7.75 1.94 19.32
C ARG A 43 -6.57 1.64 20.24
N ARG A 44 -5.43 1.23 19.67
CA ARG A 44 -4.20 0.91 20.43
C ARG A 44 -3.12 1.96 20.26
N GLY A 45 -2.85 2.35 19.03
CA GLY A 45 -1.81 3.31 18.71
C GLY A 45 -1.99 3.87 17.32
N ASP A 46 -1.28 4.94 17.02
CA ASP A 46 -1.27 5.56 15.71
C ASP A 46 0.04 6.29 15.45
N ALA A 47 0.25 6.60 14.18
CA ALA A 47 1.37 7.41 13.72
C ALA A 47 0.89 8.31 12.58
N ASP A 48 1.40 9.54 12.60
CA ASP A 48 1.17 10.53 11.55
C ASP A 48 2.22 10.41 10.44
N GLY A 49 1.83 10.84 9.25
CA GLY A 49 2.73 11.02 8.11
C GLY A 49 2.41 12.30 7.34
N ASP A 50 3.15 12.51 6.27
CA ASP A 50 3.03 13.71 5.43
C ASP A 50 1.70 13.73 4.67
N ALA A 51 1.35 14.87 4.09
CA ALA A 51 0.14 15.00 3.28
C ALA A 51 0.18 14.11 2.03
N VAL A 52 -0.92 13.39 1.79
CA VAL A 52 -1.06 12.43 0.68
C VAL A 52 -2.35 12.68 -0.10
N SER A 53 -2.43 12.19 -1.34
CA SER A 53 -3.66 12.25 -2.14
C SER A 53 -4.30 10.88 -2.40
N GLN A 54 -3.55 9.79 -2.23
CA GLN A 54 -4.02 8.40 -2.38
C GLN A 54 -3.31 7.51 -1.37
N ILE A 55 -3.99 6.44 -0.94
CA ILE A 55 -3.52 5.51 0.08
C ILE A 55 -3.90 4.08 -0.32
N ALA A 56 -2.97 3.16 -0.19
CA ALA A 56 -3.21 1.72 -0.12
C ALA A 56 -2.39 1.12 1.03
N ILE A 57 -2.85 0.02 1.62
CA ILE A 57 -2.20 -0.65 2.77
C ILE A 57 -2.24 -2.17 2.60
N THR A 58 -1.17 -2.85 3.00
CA THR A 58 -1.08 -4.31 3.05
C THR A 58 -0.27 -4.77 4.28
N ASP A 59 -0.36 -6.05 4.64
CA ASP A 59 0.48 -6.66 5.69
C ASP A 59 1.95 -6.71 5.27
N TRP A 60 2.86 -6.60 6.24
CA TRP A 60 4.29 -6.77 6.05
C TRP A 60 4.68 -8.20 6.45
N ARG A 61 4.66 -9.14 5.51
CA ARG A 61 4.84 -10.58 5.81
C ARG A 61 6.18 -10.94 6.45
N ALA A 62 7.27 -10.31 6.00
CA ALA A 62 8.61 -10.54 6.51
C ALA A 62 8.91 -9.77 7.81
N GLY A 63 7.98 -8.97 8.34
CA GLY A 63 8.24 -8.09 9.47
C GLY A 63 7.03 -7.89 10.39
N PRO A 64 7.22 -7.12 11.47
CA PRO A 64 6.20 -7.01 12.52
C PRO A 64 5.24 -5.86 12.23
N GLY A 65 4.48 -5.87 11.13
CA GLY A 65 3.52 -4.78 10.89
C GLY A 65 2.92 -4.69 9.49
N VAL A 66 2.86 -3.47 8.95
CA VAL A 66 2.16 -3.14 7.70
C VAL A 66 3.01 -2.27 6.78
N VAL A 67 2.67 -2.26 5.50
CA VAL A 67 3.24 -1.36 4.51
C VAL A 67 2.12 -0.51 3.91
N THR A 68 2.36 0.79 3.79
CA THR A 68 1.46 1.71 3.09
C THR A 68 2.13 2.20 1.82
N ALA A 69 1.41 2.18 0.70
CA ALA A 69 1.78 2.92 -0.50
C ALA A 69 0.92 4.18 -0.56
N VAL A 70 1.56 5.33 -0.75
CA VAL A 70 0.88 6.62 -0.79
C VAL A 70 1.35 7.43 -2.00
N ARG A 71 0.46 8.29 -2.48
CA ARG A 71 0.80 9.32 -3.45
C ARG A 71 1.03 10.60 -2.68
N THR A 72 2.26 11.09 -2.67
CA THR A 72 2.65 12.30 -1.94
C THR A 72 1.97 13.52 -2.54
N ALA A 73 1.99 14.66 -1.82
CA ALA A 73 1.52 15.94 -2.34
C ALA A 73 2.23 16.36 -3.65
N ALA A 74 3.49 15.94 -3.85
CA ALA A 74 4.24 16.16 -5.09
C ALA A 74 3.83 15.21 -6.24
N GLY A 75 2.94 14.25 -5.98
CA GLY A 75 2.46 13.28 -6.97
C GLY A 75 3.31 12.01 -7.10
N ASN A 76 4.34 11.85 -6.27
CA ASN A 76 5.24 10.69 -6.31
C ASN A 76 4.68 9.52 -5.52
N LEU A 77 5.06 8.29 -5.92
CA LEU A 77 4.85 7.10 -5.09
C LEU A 77 5.83 7.10 -3.92
N LYS A 78 5.32 6.86 -2.71
CA LYS A 78 6.11 6.54 -1.52
C LYS A 78 5.57 5.28 -0.85
N VAL A 79 6.45 4.31 -0.59
CA VAL A 79 6.14 3.12 0.22
C VAL A 79 6.75 3.30 1.60
N ILE A 80 5.98 3.02 2.66
CA ILE A 80 6.40 3.22 4.05
C ILE A 80 6.11 1.95 4.85
N ALA A 81 7.13 1.43 5.52
CA ALA A 81 7.03 0.31 6.43
C ALA A 81 6.76 0.81 7.86
N TRP A 82 5.75 0.23 8.50
CA TRP A 82 5.35 0.53 9.86
C TRP A 82 5.42 -0.74 10.70
N ALA A 83 6.21 -0.71 11.77
CA ALA A 83 6.20 -1.76 12.77
C ALA A 83 5.09 -1.51 13.79
N VAL A 84 4.37 -2.57 14.13
CA VAL A 84 3.35 -2.64 15.16
C VAL A 84 3.86 -3.57 16.24
N ASN A 85 4.10 -3.05 17.43
CA ASN A 85 4.48 -3.84 18.59
C ASN A 85 3.29 -4.65 19.12
N LEU A 86 3.56 -5.61 20.01
CA LEU A 86 2.53 -6.48 20.57
C LEU A 86 1.44 -5.70 21.34
N ASP A 87 1.84 -4.65 22.06
CA ASP A 87 0.94 -3.71 22.76
C ASP A 87 0.12 -2.82 21.80
N GLY A 88 0.44 -2.84 20.51
CA GLY A 88 -0.22 -2.08 19.46
C GLY A 88 0.39 -0.70 19.21
N THR A 89 1.54 -0.36 19.84
CA THR A 89 2.25 0.87 19.47
C THR A 89 2.80 0.77 18.05
N LEU A 90 2.73 1.88 17.32
CA LEU A 90 3.08 1.96 15.91
C LEU A 90 4.33 2.83 15.72
N HIS A 91 5.29 2.36 14.92
CA HIS A 91 6.51 3.10 14.59
C HIS A 91 6.83 2.99 13.10
N ARG A 92 7.12 4.12 12.45
CA ARG A 92 7.74 4.12 11.11
C ARG A 92 9.11 3.45 11.19
N ARG A 93 9.40 2.54 10.25
CA ARG A 93 10.68 1.79 10.19
C ARG A 93 11.56 2.19 9.03
N GLY A 94 10.95 2.51 7.89
CA GLY A 94 11.67 2.94 6.70
C GLY A 94 10.71 3.26 5.58
N ASP A 95 11.25 3.80 4.50
CA ASP A 95 10.50 4.14 3.30
C ASP A 95 11.39 4.11 2.06
N ALA A 96 10.73 4.03 0.91
CA ALA A 96 11.33 4.24 -0.40
C ALA A 96 10.36 5.01 -1.30
N GLU A 97 10.89 5.64 -2.34
CA GLU A 97 10.13 6.48 -3.27
C GLU A 97 10.38 6.06 -4.71
N ALA A 98 9.38 6.29 -5.56
CA ALA A 98 9.52 6.27 -7.02
C ALA A 98 9.01 7.59 -7.60
N GLY A 99 9.05 7.69 -8.92
CA GLY A 99 8.61 8.89 -9.64
C GLY A 99 7.09 9.17 -9.54
N PRO A 100 6.62 10.14 -10.33
CA PRO A 100 5.22 10.54 -10.34
C PRO A 100 4.29 9.42 -10.79
N VAL A 101 3.16 9.30 -10.12
CA VAL A 101 2.11 8.31 -10.42
C VAL A 101 0.75 8.99 -10.45
N LYS A 102 -0.21 8.43 -11.20
CA LYS A 102 -1.61 8.86 -11.27
C LYS A 102 -2.53 7.99 -10.40
N ASN A 103 -2.14 6.73 -10.20
CA ASN A 103 -2.88 5.76 -9.39
C ASN A 103 -1.90 4.74 -8.82
N LEU A 104 -2.24 4.13 -7.69
CA LEU A 104 -1.41 3.14 -7.01
C LEU A 104 -2.25 2.12 -6.25
N THR A 105 -1.65 0.95 -6.06
CA THR A 105 -2.07 -0.05 -5.08
C THR A 105 -0.83 -0.72 -4.50
N VAL A 106 -1.00 -1.56 -3.47
CA VAL A 106 0.09 -2.33 -2.86
C VAL A 106 -0.38 -3.72 -2.50
N SER A 107 0.50 -4.71 -2.68
CA SER A 107 0.23 -6.10 -2.35
C SER A 107 1.51 -6.77 -1.84
N SER A 108 1.35 -7.74 -0.93
CA SER A 108 2.39 -8.52 -0.28
C SER A 108 2.31 -9.99 -0.75
N PRO A 109 2.82 -10.33 -1.96
CA PRO A 109 2.78 -11.70 -2.46
C PRO A 109 3.52 -12.69 -1.57
N SER A 110 3.05 -13.93 -1.50
CA SER A 110 3.76 -15.01 -0.78
C SER A 110 5.04 -15.36 -1.53
N GLY A 111 6.12 -15.63 -0.81
CA GLY A 111 7.42 -15.95 -1.42
C GLY A 111 8.22 -14.74 -1.91
N LEU A 112 7.73 -13.51 -1.70
CA LEU A 112 8.51 -12.29 -1.84
C LEU A 112 8.83 -11.74 -0.46
N ASP A 113 10.11 -11.49 -0.19
CA ASP A 113 10.55 -10.73 0.99
C ASP A 113 10.36 -9.24 0.74
N GLY A 114 9.10 -8.81 0.59
CA GLY A 114 8.79 -7.50 0.04
C GLY A 114 7.32 -7.25 -0.25
N VAL A 115 7.09 -6.15 -0.97
CA VAL A 115 5.80 -5.77 -1.52
C VAL A 115 5.94 -5.41 -2.98
N VAL A 116 4.83 -5.42 -3.71
CA VAL A 116 4.75 -4.87 -5.06
C VAL A 116 3.76 -3.72 -5.08
N THR A 117 4.06 -2.70 -5.87
CA THR A 117 3.16 -1.58 -6.14
C THR A 117 2.88 -1.48 -7.64
N PRO A 118 1.78 -2.06 -8.11
CA PRO A 118 1.19 -1.69 -9.38
C PRO A 118 0.72 -0.24 -9.33
N VAL A 119 1.18 0.56 -10.29
CA VAL A 119 0.89 1.97 -10.42
C VAL A 119 0.50 2.30 -11.84
N ILE A 120 -0.23 3.40 -12.01
CA ILE A 120 -0.33 4.09 -13.29
C ILE A 120 0.70 5.20 -13.22
N ASN A 121 1.73 5.14 -14.08
CA ASN A 121 2.79 6.14 -14.10
C ASN A 121 2.30 7.48 -14.71
N ASP A 122 3.20 8.45 -14.83
CA ASP A 122 2.86 9.77 -15.38
C ASP A 122 2.48 9.75 -16.88
N SER A 123 2.98 8.77 -17.66
CA SER A 123 2.53 8.55 -19.04
C SER A 123 1.14 7.91 -19.11
N GLY A 124 0.59 7.45 -17.98
CA GLY A 124 -0.70 6.75 -17.94
C GLY A 124 -0.58 5.24 -18.17
N GLU A 125 0.62 4.69 -18.25
CA GLU A 125 0.86 3.26 -18.44
C GLU A 125 0.88 2.52 -17.10
N LEU A 126 0.53 1.24 -17.11
CA LEU A 126 0.71 0.39 -15.94
C LEU A 126 2.22 0.15 -15.74
N GLU A 127 2.73 0.39 -14.55
CA GLU A 127 4.05 -0.02 -14.09
C GLU A 127 3.89 -0.85 -12.81
N VAL A 128 4.52 -2.01 -12.72
CA VAL A 128 4.56 -2.83 -11.52
C VAL A 128 5.96 -2.76 -10.94
N ILE A 129 6.10 -2.16 -9.76
CA ILE A 129 7.38 -1.98 -9.09
C ILE A 129 7.49 -2.96 -7.93
N ALA A 130 8.54 -3.77 -7.90
CA ALA A 130 8.86 -4.61 -6.75
C ALA A 130 9.74 -3.86 -5.75
N TRP A 131 9.46 -4.06 -4.47
CA TRP A 131 10.23 -3.51 -3.35
C TRP A 131 10.61 -4.66 -2.43
N LEU A 132 11.89 -4.99 -2.37
CA LEU A 132 12.37 -5.89 -1.33
C LEU A 132 12.40 -5.13 -0.01
N LEU A 133 11.88 -5.76 1.05
CA LEU A 133 11.73 -5.19 2.37
C LEU A 133 12.21 -6.21 3.40
N SER A 134 13.41 -5.98 3.92
CA SER A 134 13.97 -6.79 5.01
C SER A 134 13.20 -6.56 6.30
N SER A 135 13.21 -7.53 7.21
CA SER A 135 12.49 -7.51 8.51
C SER A 135 12.82 -6.32 9.42
N ASN A 136 13.94 -5.64 9.20
CA ASN A 136 14.33 -4.42 9.91
C ASN A 136 13.70 -3.12 9.33
N GLY A 137 12.99 -3.21 8.21
CA GLY A 137 12.33 -2.08 7.55
C GLY A 137 13.14 -1.40 6.44
N THR A 138 14.27 -1.99 6.03
CA THR A 138 15.06 -1.45 4.92
C THR A 138 14.44 -1.83 3.59
N PHE A 139 14.20 -0.84 2.73
CA PHE A 139 13.75 -1.05 1.37
C PHE A 139 14.92 -1.11 0.39
N SER A 140 14.82 -1.97 -0.61
CA SER A 140 15.58 -1.85 -1.85
C SER A 140 14.66 -2.07 -3.05
N ARG A 141 14.76 -1.20 -4.06
CA ARG A 141 13.97 -1.35 -5.29
C ARG A 141 14.41 -2.62 -6.02
N GLY A 142 13.46 -3.49 -6.30
CA GLY A 142 13.65 -4.65 -7.16
C GLY A 142 13.42 -4.29 -8.62
N ASP A 143 12.95 -5.28 -9.39
CA ASP A 143 12.61 -5.08 -10.80
C ASP A 143 11.33 -4.25 -10.97
N SER A 144 11.19 -3.63 -12.15
CA SER A 144 9.98 -2.92 -12.54
C SER A 144 9.63 -3.22 -14.00
N THR A 145 8.38 -3.60 -14.26
CA THR A 145 7.90 -3.89 -15.62
C THR A 145 6.66 -3.06 -15.93
N GLY A 146 6.46 -2.70 -17.19
CA GLY A 146 5.33 -1.88 -17.63
C GLY A 146 4.46 -2.56 -18.69
N SER A 147 3.22 -2.09 -18.84
CA SER A 147 2.41 -2.33 -20.04
C SER A 147 2.55 -1.17 -21.02
N GLY A 148 2.49 -1.44 -22.33
CA GLY A 148 2.57 -0.38 -23.34
C GLY A 148 1.25 0.35 -23.62
N GLY A 149 0.28 0.31 -22.70
CA GLY A 149 -1.06 0.83 -22.93
C GLY A 149 -1.57 1.72 -21.80
N GLU A 150 -2.26 2.80 -22.17
CA GLU A 150 -2.86 3.73 -21.21
C GLU A 150 -3.93 3.06 -20.34
N CYS A 151 -3.82 3.25 -19.04
CA CYS A 151 -4.66 2.71 -18.00
C CYS A 151 -5.30 3.85 -17.18
N THR A 152 -6.49 3.61 -16.65
CA THR A 152 -7.27 4.57 -15.87
C THR A 152 -7.44 4.15 -14.41
N SER A 153 -7.39 2.85 -14.13
CA SER A 153 -7.38 2.29 -12.78
C SER A 153 -6.52 1.04 -12.71
N VAL A 154 -5.98 0.75 -11.53
CA VAL A 154 -5.22 -0.46 -11.24
C VAL A 154 -5.73 -1.12 -9.96
N ALA A 155 -5.79 -2.46 -9.96
CA ALA A 155 -6.07 -3.27 -8.79
C ALA A 155 -5.09 -4.45 -8.74
N ALA A 156 -4.73 -4.90 -7.53
CA ALA A 156 -3.78 -5.98 -7.34
C ALA A 156 -4.21 -6.89 -6.20
N THR A 157 -3.96 -8.19 -6.35
CA THR A 157 -4.14 -9.16 -5.27
C THR A 157 -3.01 -10.19 -5.28
N ALA A 158 -2.51 -10.51 -4.09
CA ALA A 158 -1.55 -11.58 -3.91
C ALA A 158 -2.23 -12.92 -4.23
N LEU A 159 -1.61 -13.72 -5.12
CA LEU A 159 -2.05 -15.08 -5.37
C LEU A 159 -1.33 -16.00 -4.38
N SER A 160 -2.11 -16.76 -3.62
CA SER A 160 -1.58 -17.73 -2.66
C SER A 160 -1.77 -19.13 -3.20
N GLU A 161 -0.70 -19.74 -3.70
CA GLU A 161 -0.62 -21.20 -3.88
C GLU A 161 0.77 -21.70 -3.49
N THR A 162 0.83 -23.01 -3.18
CA THR A 162 1.91 -23.84 -2.62
C THR A 162 3.22 -23.91 -3.42
N VAL A 163 3.50 -22.92 -4.28
CA VAL A 163 4.63 -22.93 -5.22
C VAL A 163 5.71 -21.96 -4.75
N THR A 164 6.97 -22.29 -5.02
CA THR A 164 8.20 -21.57 -4.68
C THR A 164 8.35 -20.16 -5.27
N ALA A 165 7.41 -19.67 -6.08
CA ALA A 165 7.52 -18.38 -6.78
C ALA A 165 6.45 -17.38 -6.33
N ALA A 166 6.86 -16.12 -6.11
CA ALA A 166 5.95 -15.03 -5.76
C ALA A 166 5.06 -14.60 -6.93
N ARG A 167 3.75 -14.46 -6.69
CA ARG A 167 2.76 -14.14 -7.73
C ARG A 167 1.75 -13.09 -7.27
N VAL A 168 1.46 -12.15 -8.16
CA VAL A 168 0.40 -11.14 -8.00
C VAL A 168 -0.42 -11.10 -9.27
N ALA A 169 -1.75 -11.10 -9.13
CA ALA A 169 -2.65 -10.76 -10.22
C ALA A 169 -2.83 -9.23 -10.23
N VAL A 170 -2.57 -8.61 -11.37
CA VAL A 170 -2.75 -7.17 -11.60
C VAL A 170 -3.81 -7.00 -12.67
N ALA A 171 -4.86 -6.25 -12.35
CA ALA A 171 -5.89 -5.84 -13.30
C ALA A 171 -5.77 -4.34 -13.56
N ALA A 172 -5.85 -3.93 -14.82
CA ALA A 172 -5.88 -2.53 -15.22
C ALA A 172 -7.02 -2.28 -16.19
N ILE A 173 -7.69 -1.14 -16.07
CA ILE A 173 -8.73 -0.71 -17.02
C ILE A 173 -8.08 0.19 -18.05
N THR A 174 -8.04 -0.26 -19.31
CA THR A 174 -7.49 0.50 -20.43
C THR A 174 -8.38 1.67 -20.80
N ALA A 175 -7.81 2.80 -21.16
CA ALA A 175 -8.57 3.90 -21.76
C ALA A 175 -9.22 3.45 -23.07
N MET A 176 -10.49 3.82 -23.32
CA MET A 176 -11.12 3.55 -24.61
C MET A 176 -10.34 4.26 -25.73
N PRO A 177 -10.04 3.60 -26.86
CA PRO A 177 -9.49 4.28 -28.01
C PRO A 177 -10.43 5.41 -28.44
N ARG A 178 -9.92 6.63 -28.63
CA ARG A 178 -10.72 7.68 -29.25
C ARG A 178 -11.09 7.21 -30.67
N PRO A 179 -12.37 7.22 -31.06
CA PRO A 179 -12.73 6.92 -32.44
C PRO A 179 -12.05 7.94 -33.37
N SER A 180 -11.39 7.46 -34.42
CA SER A 180 -10.86 8.30 -35.49
C SER A 180 -12.01 9.10 -36.12
N ARG A 181 -11.86 10.43 -36.16
CA ARG A 181 -12.77 11.32 -36.89
C ARG A 181 -12.65 11.13 -38.39
#